data_AF-A0A182RLG0-F1
#
_entry.id   AF-A0A182RLG0-F1
#
_cell.length_a   1.000
_cell.length_b   1.000
_cell.length_c   1.000
_cell.angle_alpha   90.00
_cell.angle_beta   90.00
_cell.angle_gamma   90.00
#
_symmetry.space_group_name_H-M   'P 1'
#
loop_
_entity.id
_entity.type
_entity.pdbx_description
1 polymer ?
#
loop_
_entity_poly.entity_id
_entity_poly.type
_entity_poly.pdbx_seq_one_letter_code
_entity_poly.pdbx_strand_id
1 'polypeptide(L)'
;MDGLKLKIMTVVTQKPHQPFELYLTKPQNTHLDSVHRYNYGLMSMLKDFYNFTFVNRRTKSWGYLRNGKFDGMIGALSRREVDLGGSPMYFRQERHRVVSYTTRTFIERPCFIFRHPPRNDAVKNPFLLPFEIIVWYLMVGCGTFLVIVLCCSFFVEDAVPRMVPVHLDGDGKYATGYIRWIVVSSFLVLLFLLLLLPWDPRYTIAITRPSQQTYRRRIDPIRETETMAPNAIIKRKRYRKAFYSFSEACVNKYYSASIVGTLLMEQPKSIKTLRNLIDSRLTLGIEDIPYSRDYFVRTTDADSLELYRTRIDYYEPSTGRNESHFLAAADGLQLVRNGGYAFHVAISAAYRIIRLTFSEREICELSEIDMFPVWSQWMVAIVQKNSPYRDVITYG
;
A
#
# COMPACT_ATOMS: atom_id res chain seq x y z
N MET A 1 21.02 23.14 -37.41
CA MET A 1 21.57 21.98 -38.15
C MET A 1 20.93 21.90 -39.53
N ASP A 2 20.67 23.07 -40.11
CA ASP A 2 19.76 23.20 -41.24
C ASP A 2 20.31 22.50 -42.48
N GLY A 3 19.49 21.69 -43.14
CA GLY A 3 19.85 20.94 -44.35
C GLY A 3 20.82 19.77 -44.14
N LEU A 4 21.26 19.47 -42.91
CA LEU A 4 22.17 18.36 -42.66
C LEU A 4 21.48 17.00 -42.84
N LYS A 5 22.24 16.00 -43.31
CA LYS A 5 21.79 14.61 -43.43
C LYS A 5 22.58 13.71 -42.49
N LEU A 6 22.02 13.44 -41.33
CA LEU A 6 22.64 12.64 -40.28
C LEU A 6 22.34 11.15 -40.43
N LYS A 7 23.25 10.28 -39.98
CA LYS A 7 23.02 8.84 -39.88
C LYS A 7 22.71 8.50 -38.43
N ILE A 8 21.57 7.85 -38.20
CA ILE A 8 21.20 7.38 -36.87
C ILE A 8 21.11 5.85 -36.86
N MET A 9 21.30 5.27 -35.69
CA MET A 9 21.13 3.82 -35.52
C MET A 9 20.15 3.52 -34.39
N THR A 10 19.00 2.91 -34.72
CA THR A 10 17.99 2.49 -33.75
C THR A 10 18.08 0.99 -33.49
N VAL A 11 18.07 0.63 -32.21
CA VAL A 11 18.02 -0.76 -31.73
C VAL A 11 16.58 -1.25 -31.83
N VAL A 12 16.37 -2.33 -32.60
CA VAL A 12 15.08 -3.03 -32.69
C VAL A 12 15.36 -4.53 -32.77
N THR A 13 14.93 -5.24 -31.74
CA THR A 13 15.25 -6.66 -31.53
C THR A 13 14.63 -7.54 -32.62
N GLN A 14 13.34 -7.37 -32.88
CA GLN A 14 12.61 -8.10 -33.91
C GLN A 14 12.75 -7.42 -35.29
N LYS A 15 12.79 -8.21 -36.37
CA LYS A 15 12.84 -7.62 -37.72
C LYS A 15 11.42 -7.20 -38.10
N PRO A 16 11.14 -5.92 -38.36
CA PRO A 16 9.82 -5.52 -38.81
C PRO A 16 9.57 -6.07 -40.22
N HIS A 17 8.33 -6.50 -40.46
CA HIS A 17 7.86 -6.91 -41.79
C HIS A 17 7.55 -5.70 -42.69
N GLN A 18 7.23 -4.56 -42.07
CA GLN A 18 6.96 -3.30 -42.75
C GLN A 18 8.23 -2.43 -42.82
N PRO A 19 8.24 -1.35 -43.65
CA PRO A 19 9.34 -0.40 -43.68
C PRO A 19 9.72 0.08 -42.28
N PHE A 20 11.01 0.29 -42.05
CA PHE A 20 11.56 0.47 -40.70
C PHE A 20 11.01 1.71 -40.01
N GLU A 21 10.93 2.81 -40.74
CA GLU A 21 10.39 4.09 -40.28
C GLU A 21 8.90 3.96 -39.94
N LEU A 22 8.14 3.23 -40.76
CA LEU A 22 6.71 2.97 -40.51
C LEU A 22 6.51 2.11 -39.25
N TYR A 23 7.41 1.17 -38.97
CA TYR A 23 7.36 0.39 -37.74
C TYR A 23 7.54 1.24 -36.49
N LEU A 24 8.42 2.23 -36.54
CA LEU A 24 8.70 3.08 -35.39
C LEU A 24 7.57 4.09 -35.10
N THR A 25 6.80 4.49 -36.11
CA THR A 25 5.70 5.46 -35.96
C THR A 25 4.34 4.83 -35.72
N LYS A 26 4.12 3.57 -36.13
CA LYS A 26 2.80 2.93 -36.05
C LYS A 26 2.46 2.49 -34.61
N PRO A 27 1.24 2.81 -34.10
CA PRO A 27 0.81 2.44 -32.75
C PRO A 27 0.31 0.99 -32.64
N GLN A 28 0.97 0.04 -33.33
CA GLN A 28 0.65 -1.39 -33.26
C GLN A 28 1.71 -2.12 -32.44
N ASN A 29 1.27 -2.99 -31.51
CA ASN A 29 2.15 -3.73 -30.59
C ASN A 29 3.15 -2.81 -29.88
N THR A 30 2.64 -1.76 -29.24
CA THR A 30 3.45 -0.70 -28.61
C THR A 30 4.25 -1.16 -27.39
N HIS A 31 3.96 -2.37 -26.87
CA HIS A 31 4.77 -3.01 -25.84
C HIS A 31 6.12 -3.51 -26.39
N LEU A 32 6.25 -3.70 -27.71
CA LEU A 32 7.51 -4.10 -28.37
C LEU A 32 8.35 -2.87 -28.70
N ASP A 33 9.60 -2.87 -28.24
CA ASP A 33 10.58 -1.79 -28.47
C ASP A 33 10.04 -0.40 -28.07
N SER A 34 9.18 -0.34 -27.04
CA SER A 34 8.46 0.84 -26.54
C SER A 34 9.36 2.09 -26.44
N VAL A 35 10.49 1.94 -25.76
CA VAL A 35 11.44 3.02 -25.48
C VAL A 35 12.16 3.49 -26.76
N HIS A 36 12.37 2.60 -27.72
CA HIS A 36 13.01 2.92 -28.99
C HIS A 36 12.10 3.72 -29.91
N ARG A 37 10.81 3.34 -29.95
CA ARG A 37 9.78 4.10 -30.67
C ARG A 37 9.59 5.48 -30.07
N TYR A 38 9.55 5.58 -28.74
CA TYR A 38 9.52 6.86 -28.04
C TYR A 38 10.68 7.77 -28.44
N ASN A 39 11.92 7.26 -28.39
CA ASN A 39 13.10 8.05 -28.75
C ASN A 39 13.16 8.41 -30.24
N TYR A 40 12.64 7.55 -31.12
CA TYR A 40 12.49 7.89 -32.54
C TYR A 40 11.51 9.05 -32.75
N GLY A 41 10.42 9.08 -31.98
CA GLY A 41 9.50 10.22 -31.93
C GLY A 41 10.23 11.50 -31.48
N LEU A 42 11.02 11.43 -30.41
CA LEU A 42 11.83 12.56 -29.93
C LEU A 42 12.82 13.06 -30.99
N MET A 43 13.52 12.15 -31.67
CA MET A 43 14.46 12.51 -32.73
C MET A 43 13.74 13.12 -33.95
N SER A 44 12.50 12.69 -34.23
CA SER A 44 11.67 13.28 -35.28
C SER A 44 11.25 14.72 -34.93
N MET A 45 10.96 15.01 -33.67
CA MET A 45 10.70 16.38 -33.22
C MET A 45 11.95 17.28 -33.35
N LEU A 46 13.13 16.76 -32.97
CA LEU A 46 14.39 17.50 -33.15
C LEU A 46 14.71 17.75 -34.62
N LYS A 47 14.42 16.78 -35.49
CA LYS A 47 14.57 16.88 -36.94
C LYS A 47 13.77 18.06 -37.48
N ASP A 48 12.51 18.19 -37.08
CA ASP A 48 11.64 19.27 -37.53
C ASP A 48 12.06 20.61 -36.91
N PHE A 49 12.47 20.63 -35.64
CA PHE A 49 12.92 21.84 -34.94
C PHE A 49 14.21 22.44 -35.53
N TYR A 50 15.18 21.60 -35.88
CA TYR A 50 16.49 22.04 -36.37
C TYR A 50 16.65 21.93 -37.90
N ASN A 51 15.56 21.58 -38.59
CA ASN A 51 15.47 21.37 -40.04
C ASN A 51 16.57 20.49 -40.64
N PHE A 52 16.90 19.37 -39.97
CA PHE A 52 17.80 18.37 -40.53
C PHE A 52 17.02 17.17 -41.08
N THR A 53 17.71 16.25 -41.73
CA THR A 53 17.17 14.95 -42.12
C THR A 53 18.06 13.85 -41.56
N PHE A 54 17.50 12.66 -41.35
CA PHE A 54 18.30 11.53 -40.92
C PHE A 54 17.96 10.25 -41.67
N VAL A 55 18.95 9.38 -41.83
CA VAL A 55 18.79 8.02 -42.34
C VAL A 55 18.90 7.06 -41.16
N ASN A 56 17.84 6.28 -40.93
CA ASN A 56 17.81 5.35 -39.82
C ASN A 56 18.34 3.96 -40.21
N ARG A 57 19.27 3.44 -39.42
CA ARG A 57 19.81 2.08 -39.57
C ARG A 57 19.37 1.22 -38.39
N ARG A 58 18.95 -0.01 -38.67
CA ARG A 58 18.58 -0.97 -37.63
C ARG A 58 19.80 -1.72 -37.09
N THR A 59 19.83 -1.94 -35.79
CA THR A 59 20.68 -2.94 -35.14
C THR A 59 19.90 -3.75 -34.09
N LYS A 60 20.42 -4.90 -33.66
CA LYS A 60 19.83 -5.72 -32.59
C LYS A 60 20.47 -5.49 -31.21
N SER A 61 21.62 -4.82 -31.17
CA SER A 61 22.41 -4.62 -29.95
C SER A 61 22.64 -3.13 -29.68
N TRP A 62 22.53 -2.72 -28.42
CA TRP A 62 22.95 -1.39 -27.98
C TRP A 62 24.46 -1.20 -28.08
N GLY A 63 25.23 -2.25 -27.83
CA GLY A 63 26.68 -2.23 -27.87
C GLY A 63 27.31 -2.81 -26.63
N TYR A 64 27.50 -4.12 -26.65
CA TYR A 64 28.19 -4.87 -25.61
C TYR A 64 29.63 -5.08 -26.02
N LEU A 65 30.52 -5.08 -25.04
CA LEU A 65 31.94 -5.30 -25.25
C LEU A 65 32.17 -6.80 -25.51
N ARG A 66 32.59 -7.15 -26.72
CA ARG A 66 32.94 -8.52 -27.12
C ARG A 66 34.35 -8.52 -27.70
N ASN A 67 35.25 -9.31 -27.12
CA ASN A 67 36.66 -9.41 -27.57
C ASN A 67 37.35 -8.03 -27.69
N GLY A 68 37.11 -7.14 -26.72
CA GLY A 68 37.70 -5.80 -26.68
C GLY A 68 37.09 -4.76 -27.63
N LYS A 69 36.08 -5.12 -28.44
CA LYS A 69 35.37 -4.18 -29.33
C LYS A 69 33.89 -4.10 -28.98
N PHE A 70 33.33 -2.90 -29.03
CA PHE A 70 31.88 -2.71 -28.88
C PHE A 70 31.15 -3.13 -30.16
N ASP A 71 30.09 -3.91 -30.01
CA ASP A 71 29.17 -4.24 -31.09
C ASP A 71 28.03 -3.22 -31.22
N GLY A 72 27.03 -3.50 -32.05
CA GLY A 72 25.77 -2.76 -32.04
C GLY A 72 25.89 -1.25 -32.33
N MET A 73 25.00 -0.48 -31.69
CA MET A 73 24.92 0.97 -31.86
C MET A 73 26.17 1.70 -31.35
N ILE A 74 26.72 1.34 -30.18
CA ILE A 74 27.96 1.95 -29.65
C ILE A 74 29.15 1.63 -30.55
N GLY A 75 29.24 0.40 -31.04
CA GLY A 75 30.28 0.01 -31.98
C GLY A 75 30.23 0.85 -33.26
N ALA A 76 29.05 1.05 -33.83
CA ALA A 76 28.86 1.88 -35.02
C ALA A 76 29.23 3.35 -34.76
N LEU A 77 28.87 3.91 -33.60
CA LEU A 77 29.26 5.27 -33.20
C LEU A 77 30.77 5.40 -32.98
N SER A 78 31.38 4.41 -32.33
CA SER A 78 32.82 4.36 -32.09
C SER A 78 33.62 4.27 -33.39
N ARG A 79 33.11 3.54 -34.40
CA ARG A 79 33.70 3.43 -35.74
C ARG A 79 33.32 4.57 -36.69
N ARG A 80 32.56 5.57 -36.22
CA ARG A 80 32.07 6.71 -37.01
C ARG A 80 31.22 6.31 -38.23
N GLU A 81 30.52 5.19 -38.15
CA GLU A 81 29.60 4.73 -39.21
C GLU A 81 28.25 5.47 -39.16
N VAL A 82 27.91 5.95 -37.96
CA VAL A 82 26.71 6.74 -37.66
C VAL A 82 27.08 7.93 -36.77
N ASP A 83 26.24 8.97 -36.81
CA ASP A 83 26.47 10.25 -36.13
C ASP A 83 25.79 10.26 -34.76
N LEU A 84 24.56 9.73 -34.67
CA LEU A 84 23.73 9.73 -33.47
C LEU A 84 23.19 8.33 -33.14
N GLY A 85 22.99 8.06 -31.84
CA GLY A 85 22.20 6.92 -31.38
C GLY A 85 20.71 7.22 -31.53
N GLY A 86 20.02 6.40 -32.32
CA GLY A 86 18.58 6.49 -32.53
C GLY A 86 17.76 5.80 -31.43
N SER A 87 18.39 5.06 -30.53
CA SER A 87 17.78 4.48 -29.33
C SER A 87 18.42 5.02 -28.06
N PRO A 88 17.65 5.18 -26.98
CA PRO A 88 18.20 5.58 -25.70
C PRO A 88 18.84 4.36 -25.03
N MET A 89 19.75 4.62 -24.10
CA MET A 89 20.45 3.56 -23.38
C MET A 89 20.72 3.93 -21.93
N TYR A 90 20.86 2.93 -21.07
CA TYR A 90 21.34 3.16 -19.72
C TYR A 90 22.72 3.82 -19.71
N PHE A 91 22.87 4.82 -18.86
CA PHE A 91 24.16 5.45 -18.61
C PHE A 91 25.13 4.42 -18.01
N ARG A 92 26.30 4.26 -18.64
CA ARG A 92 27.39 3.42 -18.13
C ARG A 92 28.72 4.15 -18.29
N GLN A 93 29.50 4.18 -17.23
CA GLN A 93 30.77 4.90 -17.23
C GLN A 93 31.78 4.33 -18.25
N GLU A 94 31.80 3.01 -18.46
CA GLU A 94 32.69 2.34 -19.41
C GLU A 94 32.50 2.83 -20.86
N ARG A 95 31.27 3.17 -21.25
CA ARG A 95 30.90 3.59 -22.60
C ARG A 95 31.29 5.05 -22.87
N HIS A 96 31.39 5.88 -21.82
CA HIS A 96 31.80 7.29 -21.95
C HIS A 96 33.19 7.47 -22.60
N ARG A 97 34.03 6.43 -22.59
CA ARG A 97 35.33 6.44 -23.27
C ARG A 97 35.23 6.47 -24.79
N VAL A 98 34.16 5.89 -25.36
CA VAL A 98 33.98 5.68 -26.81
C VAL A 98 32.81 6.45 -27.42
N VAL A 99 31.88 6.94 -26.60
CA VAL A 99 30.74 7.78 -27.02
C VAL A 99 30.57 8.96 -26.08
N SER A 100 29.89 10.00 -26.57
CA SER A 100 29.49 11.15 -25.77
C SER A 100 28.02 11.04 -25.36
N TYR A 101 27.76 11.25 -24.07
CA TYR A 101 26.41 11.34 -23.52
C TYR A 101 25.86 12.76 -23.66
N THR A 102 24.57 12.88 -23.97
CA THR A 102 23.83 14.15 -24.00
C THR A 102 23.03 14.32 -22.70
N THR A 103 21.72 14.57 -22.79
CA THR A 103 20.80 14.70 -21.65
C THR A 103 20.07 13.39 -21.33
N ARG A 104 19.43 13.35 -20.16
CA ARG A 104 18.53 12.26 -19.74
C ARG A 104 17.24 12.37 -20.55
N THR A 105 16.93 11.36 -21.33
CA THR A 105 15.75 11.37 -22.21
C THR A 105 14.56 10.64 -21.59
N PHE A 106 14.81 9.54 -20.88
CA PHE A 106 13.76 8.70 -20.32
C PHE A 106 14.26 7.98 -19.07
N ILE A 107 13.36 7.62 -18.16
CA ILE A 107 13.67 6.77 -17.00
C ILE A 107 12.93 5.46 -17.21
N GLU A 108 13.68 4.38 -17.42
CA GLU A 108 13.11 3.03 -17.56
C GLU A 108 13.45 2.25 -16.31
N ARG A 109 12.41 1.98 -15.52
CA ARG A 109 12.49 1.21 -14.28
C ARG A 109 12.03 -0.22 -14.55
N PRO A 110 12.94 -1.19 -14.74
CA PRO A 110 12.54 -2.59 -14.73
C PRO A 110 12.45 -3.08 -13.29
N CYS A 111 11.36 -3.77 -12.98
CA CYS A 111 11.06 -4.24 -11.63
C CYS A 111 10.40 -5.62 -11.67
N PHE A 112 10.44 -6.32 -10.53
CA PHE A 112 9.63 -7.50 -10.29
C PHE A 112 8.18 -7.09 -10.08
N ILE A 113 7.27 -7.66 -10.87
CA ILE A 113 5.83 -7.53 -10.71
C ILE A 113 5.27 -8.89 -10.27
N PHE A 114 4.46 -8.90 -9.22
CA PHE A 114 3.84 -10.11 -8.70
C PHE A 114 2.55 -9.81 -7.94
N ARG A 115 1.76 -10.85 -7.67
CA ARG A 115 0.62 -10.80 -6.75
C ARG A 115 1.04 -11.41 -5.42
N HIS A 116 0.70 -10.77 -4.31
CA HIS A 116 0.97 -11.35 -2.99
C HIS A 116 0.20 -12.67 -2.84
N PRO A 117 0.82 -13.72 -2.27
CA PRO A 117 0.09 -14.93 -1.90
C PRO A 117 -1.10 -14.57 -1.01
N PRO A 118 -2.29 -15.13 -1.25
CA PRO A 118 -3.43 -14.91 -0.37
C PRO A 118 -3.06 -15.38 1.04
N ARG A 119 -3.34 -14.55 2.03
CA ARG A 119 -3.06 -14.87 3.43
C ARG A 119 -4.04 -15.97 3.86
N ASN A 120 -3.52 -17.15 4.22
CA ASN A 120 -4.33 -18.27 4.74
C ASN A 120 -4.75 -18.08 6.21
N ASP A 121 -4.44 -16.94 6.83
CA ASP A 121 -4.73 -16.69 8.24
C ASP A 121 -6.16 -16.16 8.42
N ALA A 122 -7.11 -17.09 8.45
CA ALA A 122 -8.15 -17.22 9.48
C ALA A 122 -8.78 -15.95 10.11
N VAL A 123 -9.03 -14.88 9.35
CA VAL A 123 -10.09 -13.94 9.74
C VAL A 123 -11.22 -14.07 8.74
N LYS A 124 -11.98 -15.16 8.91
CA LYS A 124 -13.17 -15.47 8.11
C LYS A 124 -14.24 -14.38 8.20
N ASN A 125 -14.12 -13.45 9.15
CA ASN A 125 -15.11 -12.41 9.35
C ASN A 125 -14.48 -11.05 9.72
N PRO A 126 -14.38 -10.12 8.75
CA PRO A 126 -13.91 -8.76 8.99
C PRO A 126 -14.75 -7.97 10.02
N PHE A 127 -16.01 -8.37 10.24
CA PHE A 127 -16.91 -7.72 11.20
C PHE A 127 -16.51 -7.98 12.66
N LEU A 128 -15.70 -8.99 12.95
CA LEU A 128 -15.25 -9.31 14.32
C LEU A 128 -13.86 -8.72 14.65
N LEU A 129 -13.16 -8.16 13.67
CA LEU A 129 -11.84 -7.53 13.84
C LEU A 129 -11.80 -6.32 14.80
N PRO A 130 -12.82 -5.44 14.87
CA PRO A 130 -12.69 -4.20 15.64
C PRO A 130 -12.51 -4.37 17.15
N PHE A 131 -12.89 -5.53 17.69
CA PHE A 131 -12.80 -5.82 19.11
C PHE A 131 -12.17 -7.18 19.37
N GLU A 132 -11.32 -7.25 20.39
CA GLU A 132 -10.82 -8.51 20.93
C GLU A 132 -11.97 -9.43 21.35
N ILE A 133 -11.77 -10.74 21.22
CA ILE A 133 -12.81 -11.74 21.54
C ILE A 133 -13.32 -11.61 22.98
N ILE A 134 -12.44 -11.20 23.90
CA ILE A 134 -12.76 -10.93 25.30
C ILE A 134 -13.79 -9.79 25.43
N VAL A 135 -13.66 -8.73 24.64
CA VAL A 135 -14.57 -7.57 24.67
C VAL A 135 -15.97 -7.98 24.20
N TRP A 136 -16.07 -8.83 23.18
CA TRP A 136 -17.34 -9.41 22.74
C TRP A 136 -18.03 -10.21 23.84
N TYR A 137 -17.28 -11.07 24.55
CA TYR A 137 -17.83 -11.82 25.69
C TYR A 137 -18.27 -10.89 26.83
N LEU A 138 -17.51 -9.84 27.12
CA LEU A 138 -17.89 -8.84 28.12
C LEU A 138 -19.14 -8.06 27.71
N MET A 139 -19.30 -7.71 26.43
CA MET A 139 -20.51 -7.04 25.94
C MET A 139 -21.76 -7.92 26.11
N VAL A 140 -21.67 -9.20 25.74
CA VAL A 140 -22.77 -10.16 25.92
C VAL A 140 -23.03 -10.41 27.41
N GLY A 141 -21.98 -10.56 28.23
CA GLY A 141 -22.09 -10.74 29.68
C GLY A 141 -22.75 -9.54 30.38
N CYS A 142 -22.30 -8.33 30.10
CA CYS A 142 -22.91 -7.10 30.63
C CYS A 142 -24.36 -6.93 30.14
N GLY A 143 -24.64 -7.23 28.87
CA GLY A 143 -26.01 -7.17 28.31
C GLY A 143 -26.97 -8.16 28.98
N THR A 144 -26.56 -9.42 29.11
CA THR A 144 -27.36 -10.45 29.79
C THR A 144 -27.57 -10.14 31.27
N PHE A 145 -26.54 -9.67 31.96
CA PHE A 145 -26.65 -9.23 33.35
C PHE A 145 -27.64 -8.06 33.51
N LEU A 146 -27.57 -7.05 32.63
CA LEU A 146 -28.52 -5.94 32.64
C LEU A 146 -29.97 -6.41 32.40
N VAL A 147 -30.18 -7.35 31.48
CA VAL A 147 -31.50 -7.94 31.23
C VAL A 147 -32.00 -8.67 32.47
N ILE A 148 -31.16 -9.48 33.13
CA ILE A 148 -31.53 -10.19 34.37
C ILE A 148 -31.92 -9.19 35.46
N VAL A 149 -31.13 -8.13 35.67
CA VAL A 149 -31.43 -7.10 36.68
C VAL A 149 -32.74 -6.37 36.36
N LEU A 150 -32.98 -6.05 35.09
CA LEU A 150 -34.26 -5.46 34.66
C LEU A 150 -35.41 -6.41 34.92
N CYS A 151 -35.32 -7.67 34.50
CA CYS A 151 -36.33 -8.70 34.76
C CYS A 151 -36.61 -8.86 36.26
N CYS A 152 -35.57 -9.00 37.10
CA CYS A 152 -35.71 -9.07 38.55
C CYS A 152 -36.41 -7.82 39.12
N SER A 153 -36.12 -6.63 38.59
CA SER A 153 -36.83 -5.42 39.00
C SER A 153 -38.31 -5.46 38.64
N PHE A 154 -38.68 -5.97 37.46
CA PHE A 154 -40.09 -6.13 37.09
C PHE A 154 -40.78 -7.15 38.03
N PHE A 155 -40.13 -8.28 38.31
CA PHE A 155 -40.67 -9.28 39.25
C PHE A 155 -40.86 -8.74 40.67
N VAL A 156 -39.90 -7.96 41.19
CA VAL A 156 -40.02 -7.34 42.52
C VAL A 156 -41.16 -6.32 42.54
N GLU A 157 -41.33 -5.54 41.48
CA GLU A 157 -42.43 -4.60 41.38
C GLU A 157 -43.81 -5.28 41.31
N ASP A 158 -43.92 -6.43 40.64
CA ASP A 158 -45.17 -7.20 40.58
C ASP A 158 -45.46 -7.96 41.89
N ALA A 159 -44.43 -8.26 42.68
CA ALA A 159 -44.55 -8.99 43.96
C ALA A 159 -44.82 -8.09 45.16
N VAL A 160 -44.26 -6.87 45.19
CA VAL A 160 -44.41 -5.92 46.30
C VAL A 160 -45.86 -5.52 46.62
N PRO A 161 -46.77 -5.30 45.64
CA PRO A 161 -48.18 -5.04 45.89
C PRO A 161 -48.92 -6.20 46.57
N ARG A 162 -48.36 -7.42 46.55
CA ARG A 162 -48.99 -8.62 47.16
C ARG A 162 -48.54 -8.87 48.60
N MET A 163 -47.41 -8.32 49.05
CA MET A 163 -46.87 -8.59 50.39
C MET A 163 -47.13 -7.47 51.42
N VAL A 164 -47.43 -6.25 50.98
CA VAL A 164 -47.74 -5.11 51.87
C VAL A 164 -49.07 -4.49 51.46
N PRO A 165 -50.14 -4.59 52.28
CA PRO A 165 -51.37 -3.85 52.02
C PRO A 165 -51.09 -2.36 52.26
N VAL A 166 -51.07 -1.59 51.18
CA VAL A 166 -50.92 -0.13 51.22
C VAL A 166 -52.21 0.45 51.78
N HIS A 167 -52.17 1.09 52.96
CA HIS A 167 -53.24 1.98 53.40
C HIS A 167 -53.26 3.20 52.45
N LEU A 168 -54.38 3.38 51.77
CA LEU A 168 -54.64 4.50 50.88
C LEU A 168 -54.77 5.77 51.70
N ASP A 169 -53.89 6.75 51.47
CA ASP A 169 -54.16 8.12 51.87
C ASP A 169 -54.51 8.95 50.63
N GLY A 170 -55.71 9.54 50.65
CA GLY A 170 -56.21 10.71 49.91
C GLY A 170 -56.13 10.75 48.39
N ASP A 171 -54.93 10.61 47.81
CA ASP A 171 -54.66 10.93 46.40
C ASP A 171 -53.73 9.87 45.81
N GLY A 172 -54.33 8.79 45.30
CA GLY A 172 -53.68 7.53 44.90
C GLY A 172 -52.71 7.60 43.72
N LYS A 173 -51.57 8.27 43.88
CA LYS A 173 -50.37 8.13 43.04
C LYS A 173 -49.12 8.25 43.93
N TYR A 174 -48.01 7.58 43.57
CA TYR A 174 -46.61 7.84 43.99
C TYR A 174 -45.80 6.80 44.82
N ALA A 175 -46.35 5.72 45.39
CA ALA A 175 -45.50 4.79 46.17
C ALA A 175 -44.84 3.66 45.35
N THR A 176 -45.53 3.08 44.36
CA THR A 176 -45.06 1.90 43.60
C THR A 176 -43.88 2.18 42.69
N GLY A 177 -43.79 3.39 42.12
CA GLY A 177 -42.67 3.79 41.26
C GLY A 177 -41.34 4.01 41.99
N TYR A 178 -41.36 4.20 43.32
CA TYR A 178 -40.17 4.53 44.12
C TYR A 178 -39.32 3.29 44.40
N ILE A 179 -39.94 2.14 44.65
CA ILE A 179 -39.28 0.86 44.96
C ILE A 179 -38.58 0.29 43.72
N ARG A 180 -39.25 0.35 42.56
CA ARG A 180 -38.70 0.05 41.23
C ARG A 180 -37.40 0.82 40.96
N TRP A 181 -37.32 2.05 41.47
CA TRP A 181 -36.17 2.93 41.30
C TRP A 181 -35.02 2.62 42.27
N ILE A 182 -35.32 2.28 43.53
CA ILE A 182 -34.30 1.97 44.55
C ILE A 182 -33.58 0.66 44.22
N VAL A 183 -34.30 -0.39 43.82
CA VAL A 183 -33.68 -1.69 43.52
C VAL A 183 -32.78 -1.59 42.28
N VAL A 184 -33.27 -1.01 41.19
CA VAL A 184 -32.47 -0.84 39.95
C VAL A 184 -31.29 0.12 40.18
N SER A 185 -31.48 1.20 40.93
CA SER A 185 -30.40 2.15 41.18
C SER A 185 -29.31 1.60 42.09
N SER A 186 -29.65 0.88 43.15
CA SER A 186 -28.70 0.26 44.08
C SER A 186 -27.88 -0.85 43.42
N PHE A 187 -28.50 -1.69 42.58
CA PHE A 187 -27.79 -2.73 41.84
C PHE A 187 -26.88 -2.16 40.74
N LEU A 188 -27.31 -1.11 40.03
CA LEU A 188 -26.46 -0.41 39.06
C LEU A 188 -25.33 0.40 39.72
N VAL A 189 -25.50 0.87 40.97
CA VAL A 189 -24.40 1.45 41.79
C VAL A 189 -23.40 0.37 42.19
N LEU A 190 -23.87 -0.82 42.60
CA LEU A 190 -23.01 -1.95 42.95
C LEU A 190 -22.21 -2.47 41.74
N LEU A 191 -22.83 -2.57 40.57
CA LEU A 191 -22.15 -2.93 39.32
C LEU A 191 -21.10 -1.87 38.92
N PHE A 192 -21.40 -0.59 39.10
CA PHE A 192 -20.47 0.51 38.85
C PHE A 192 -19.30 0.53 39.85
N LEU A 193 -19.54 0.22 41.12
CA LEU A 193 -18.49 0.08 42.16
C LEU A 193 -17.61 -1.16 41.94
N LEU A 194 -18.17 -2.26 41.45
CA LEU A 194 -17.42 -3.47 41.09
C LEU A 194 -16.55 -3.28 39.83
N LEU A 195 -17.01 -2.47 38.87
CA LEU A 195 -16.25 -2.10 37.67
C LEU A 195 -15.21 -0.98 37.90
N LEU A 196 -15.33 -0.23 39.01
CA LEU A 196 -14.42 0.85 39.41
C LEU A 196 -13.46 0.48 40.55
N LEU A 197 -13.25 -0.81 40.84
CA LEU A 197 -12.14 -1.24 41.70
C LEU A 197 -10.93 -1.66 40.85
N PRO A 198 -10.11 -0.72 40.32
CA PRO A 198 -8.73 -1.04 40.05
C PRO A 198 -8.00 -1.16 41.39
N TRP A 199 -7.48 -2.36 41.63
CA TRP A 199 -6.39 -2.61 42.57
C TRP A 199 -5.22 -1.66 42.27
N ASP A 200 -5.08 -0.56 43.01
CA ASP A 200 -3.76 0.08 43.23
C ASP A 200 -3.78 0.97 44.50
N PRO A 201 -3.08 0.60 45.59
CA PRO A 201 -3.12 1.32 46.86
C PRO A 201 -2.23 2.57 46.94
N ARG A 202 -1.87 3.22 45.82
CA ARG A 202 -0.81 4.25 45.78
C ARG A 202 -1.22 5.70 45.56
N TYR A 203 -2.51 6.04 45.53
CA TYR A 203 -2.93 7.44 45.39
C TYR A 203 -3.96 7.85 46.44
N THR A 204 -3.48 8.17 47.64
CA THR A 204 -4.23 8.95 48.65
C THR A 204 -3.64 10.35 48.69
N ILE A 205 -4.20 11.29 47.93
CA ILE A 205 -3.86 12.71 48.05
C ILE A 205 -4.80 13.32 49.11
N ALA A 206 -4.19 13.70 50.23
CA ALA A 206 -4.82 14.44 51.30
C ALA A 206 -5.28 15.82 50.80
N ILE A 207 -6.58 16.13 50.95
CA ILE A 207 -7.10 17.47 50.72
C ILE A 207 -7.14 18.19 52.07
N THR A 208 -6.24 19.16 52.19
CA THR A 208 -6.12 20.16 53.25
C THR A 208 -7.38 21.02 53.38
N ARG A 209 -7.86 21.19 54.62
CA ARG A 209 -8.91 22.17 54.99
C ARG A 209 -8.40 23.61 54.85
N PRO A 210 -9.24 24.58 54.43
CA PRO A 210 -9.08 25.97 54.83
C PRO A 210 -10.14 26.41 55.87
N SER A 211 -9.57 26.97 56.94
CA SER A 211 -10.05 27.94 57.93
C SER A 211 -11.53 28.35 58.01
N GLN A 212 -12.06 28.16 59.23
CA GLN A 212 -13.16 28.93 59.81
C GLN A 212 -12.79 30.42 59.93
N GLN A 213 -13.62 31.28 59.36
CA GLN A 213 -14.06 32.56 59.96
C GLN A 213 -14.92 33.28 58.92
N THR A 214 -16.21 33.43 59.20
CA THR A 214 -16.93 34.73 59.24
C THR A 214 -18.43 34.45 59.44
N TYR A 215 -18.98 35.13 60.45
CA TYR A 215 -20.40 35.39 60.70
C TYR A 215 -21.20 34.42 61.61
N ARG A 216 -21.12 34.71 62.92
CA ARG A 216 -22.16 34.40 63.92
C ARG A 216 -23.32 35.39 63.82
N ARG A 217 -24.54 34.87 64.00
CA ARG A 217 -25.73 35.39 64.74
C ARG A 217 -26.98 35.45 63.87
N ARG A 218 -27.98 34.60 64.14
CA ARG A 218 -29.11 34.82 65.06
C ARG A 218 -30.00 33.56 65.05
N ILE A 219 -30.50 33.20 66.22
CA ILE A 219 -31.37 32.04 66.46
C ILE A 219 -32.78 32.39 65.96
N ASP A 220 -33.36 31.52 65.13
CA ASP A 220 -34.82 31.33 65.02
C ASP A 220 -35.08 29.81 64.96
N PRO A 221 -35.94 29.24 65.82
CA PRO A 221 -36.35 27.85 65.74
C PRO A 221 -37.61 27.78 64.88
N ILE A 222 -37.45 27.68 63.55
CA ILE A 222 -38.59 27.42 62.67
C ILE A 222 -38.32 26.15 61.88
N ARG A 223 -39.17 25.19 62.22
CA ARG A 223 -39.44 23.91 61.60
C ARG A 223 -39.71 24.11 60.09
N GLU A 224 -38.69 24.01 59.26
CA GLU A 224 -38.87 23.84 57.81
C GLU A 224 -38.32 22.48 57.38
N THR A 225 -39.29 21.62 57.07
CA THR A 225 -39.20 20.35 56.35
C THR A 225 -38.15 20.36 55.24
N GLU A 226 -37.24 19.38 55.30
CA GLU A 226 -36.43 18.91 54.18
C GLU A 226 -37.31 18.66 52.95
N THR A 227 -37.40 19.64 52.05
CA THR A 227 -37.99 19.49 50.72
C THR A 227 -36.95 19.84 49.66
N MET A 228 -35.72 19.32 49.83
CA MET A 228 -34.63 19.46 48.86
C MET A 228 -34.17 18.10 48.29
N ALA A 229 -35.05 17.11 48.20
CA ALA A 229 -34.72 15.79 47.66
C ALA A 229 -35.08 15.54 46.17
N PRO A 230 -36.18 16.07 45.58
CA PRO A 230 -36.62 15.59 44.26
C PRO A 230 -35.72 16.08 43.11
N ASN A 231 -35.24 17.33 43.16
CA ASN A 231 -34.47 17.92 42.05
C ASN A 231 -33.05 17.36 41.92
N ALA A 232 -32.39 17.03 43.04
CA ALA A 232 -31.06 16.41 43.02
C ALA A 232 -31.12 14.96 42.53
N ILE A 233 -32.16 14.23 42.95
CA ILE A 233 -32.43 12.87 42.49
C ILE A 233 -32.74 12.87 40.99
N ILE A 234 -33.67 13.72 40.51
CA ILE A 234 -34.03 13.87 39.09
C ILE A 234 -32.82 14.23 38.23
N LYS A 235 -31.97 15.17 38.68
CA LYS A 235 -30.70 15.49 38.01
C LYS A 235 -29.79 14.27 37.90
N ARG A 236 -29.57 13.52 38.99
CA ARG A 236 -28.78 12.27 38.97
C ARG A 236 -29.37 11.21 38.03
N LYS A 237 -30.69 11.08 37.92
CA LYS A 237 -31.35 10.18 36.94
C LYS A 237 -31.00 10.58 35.50
N ARG A 238 -31.06 11.88 35.21
CA ARG A 238 -30.75 12.43 33.88
C ARG A 238 -29.28 12.24 33.51
N TYR A 239 -28.35 12.47 34.44
CA TYR A 239 -26.93 12.23 34.21
C TYR A 239 -26.60 10.75 34.02
N ARG A 240 -27.21 9.84 34.79
CA ARG A 240 -26.97 8.40 34.64
C ARG A 240 -27.53 7.85 33.32
N LYS A 241 -28.75 8.23 32.92
CA LYS A 241 -29.31 7.87 31.60
C LYS A 241 -28.49 8.47 30.45
N ALA A 242 -28.03 9.71 30.60
CA ALA A 242 -27.14 10.35 29.64
C ALA A 242 -25.78 9.64 29.56
N PHE A 243 -25.21 9.19 30.68
CA PHE A 243 -23.94 8.47 30.71
C PHE A 243 -24.01 7.11 29.99
N TYR A 244 -25.05 6.30 30.25
CA TYR A 244 -25.22 5.03 29.55
C TYR A 244 -25.43 5.24 28.05
N SER A 245 -26.33 6.18 27.69
CA SER A 245 -26.57 6.54 26.29
C SER A 245 -25.31 7.07 25.59
N PHE A 246 -24.47 7.83 26.31
CA PHE A 246 -23.18 8.30 25.81
C PHE A 246 -22.18 7.15 25.65
N SER A 247 -22.07 6.24 26.62
CA SER A 247 -21.16 5.09 26.56
C SER A 247 -21.49 4.13 25.40
N GLU A 248 -22.78 3.86 25.19
CA GLU A 248 -23.26 3.04 24.06
C GLU A 248 -22.99 3.75 22.73
N ALA A 249 -23.24 5.06 22.66
CA ALA A 249 -22.91 5.85 21.48
C ALA A 249 -21.40 5.81 21.19
N CYS A 250 -20.53 5.91 22.20
CA CYS A 250 -19.09 5.81 22.01
C CYS A 250 -18.66 4.45 21.43
N VAL A 251 -19.17 3.34 21.96
CA VAL A 251 -18.85 1.99 21.46
C VAL A 251 -19.32 1.80 20.03
N ASN A 252 -20.55 2.20 19.71
CA ASN A 252 -21.09 2.10 18.35
C ASN A 252 -20.32 2.97 17.35
N LYS A 253 -19.94 4.19 17.75
CA LYS A 253 -19.13 5.10 16.92
C LYS A 253 -17.73 4.54 16.70
N TYR A 254 -17.09 3.98 17.73
CA TYR A 254 -15.79 3.34 17.60
C TYR A 254 -15.85 2.11 16.69
N TYR A 255 -16.83 1.23 16.87
CA TYR A 255 -17.02 0.05 16.02
C TYR A 255 -17.24 0.43 14.56
N SER A 256 -18.15 1.38 14.31
CA SER A 256 -18.45 1.85 12.94
C SER A 256 -17.25 2.52 12.28
N ALA A 257 -16.47 3.32 13.03
CA ALA A 257 -15.26 3.95 12.50
C ALA A 257 -14.16 2.92 12.22
N SER A 258 -13.96 1.96 13.14
CA SER A 258 -12.90 0.95 13.04
C SER A 258 -13.16 -0.07 11.93
N ILE A 259 -14.41 -0.49 11.73
CA ILE A 259 -14.75 -1.42 10.64
C ILE A 259 -14.58 -0.76 9.27
N VAL A 260 -15.05 0.48 9.12
CA VAL A 260 -14.85 1.25 7.89
C VAL A 260 -13.35 1.45 7.64
N GLY A 261 -12.59 1.81 8.67
CA GLY A 261 -11.13 1.91 8.58
C GLY A 261 -10.49 0.60 8.12
N THR A 262 -10.88 -0.53 8.71
CA THR A 262 -10.32 -1.85 8.39
C THR A 262 -10.66 -2.31 6.96
N LEU A 263 -11.87 -2.00 6.48
CA LEU A 263 -12.31 -2.34 5.12
C LEU A 263 -11.67 -1.46 4.05
N LEU A 264 -11.33 -0.22 4.40
CA LEU A 264 -10.64 0.71 3.50
C LEU A 264 -9.12 0.53 3.51
N MET A 265 -8.56 -0.09 4.55
CA MET A 265 -7.13 -0.33 4.63
C MET A 265 -6.69 -1.39 3.63
N GLU A 266 -5.63 -1.08 2.88
CA GLU A 266 -4.95 -2.05 2.04
C GLU A 266 -4.36 -3.17 2.90
N GLN A 267 -4.45 -4.41 2.41
CA GLN A 267 -3.88 -5.56 3.12
C GLN A 267 -2.37 -5.38 3.29
N PRO A 268 -1.80 -5.65 4.48
CA PRO A 268 -0.38 -5.47 4.71
C PRO A 268 0.43 -6.42 3.83
N LYS A 269 1.31 -5.84 3.00
CA LYS A 269 2.20 -6.56 2.10
C LYS A 269 3.38 -7.18 2.86
N SER A 270 3.56 -8.49 2.74
CA SER A 270 4.63 -9.25 3.41
C SER A 270 6.00 -9.14 2.71
N ILE A 271 6.00 -9.09 1.38
CA ILE A 271 7.21 -9.04 0.54
C ILE A 271 7.42 -7.60 0.08
N LYS A 272 8.50 -6.95 0.54
CA LYS A 272 8.80 -5.53 0.24
C LYS A 272 10.18 -5.28 -0.37
N THR A 273 11.09 -6.24 -0.23
CA THR A 273 12.49 -6.13 -0.64
C THR A 273 12.85 -7.30 -1.55
N LEU A 274 13.91 -7.12 -2.33
CA LEU A 274 14.45 -8.19 -3.18
C LEU A 274 14.80 -9.43 -2.35
N ARG A 275 15.42 -9.24 -1.17
CA ARG A 275 15.70 -10.32 -0.22
C ARG A 275 14.45 -11.13 0.15
N ASN A 276 13.39 -10.46 0.58
CA ASN A 276 12.13 -11.12 0.93
C ASN A 276 11.51 -11.85 -0.27
N LEU A 277 11.77 -11.38 -1.49
CA LEU A 277 11.28 -12.02 -2.71
C LEU A 277 12.06 -13.31 -3.03
N ILE A 278 13.39 -13.30 -2.86
CA ILE A 278 14.25 -14.48 -3.02
C ILE A 278 13.86 -15.58 -2.04
N ASP A 279 13.67 -15.22 -0.77
CA ASP A 279 13.30 -16.15 0.30
C ASP A 279 11.81 -16.58 0.23
N SER A 280 11.02 -16.00 -0.68
CA SER A 280 9.60 -16.31 -0.83
C SER A 280 9.36 -17.63 -1.58
N ARG A 281 8.13 -18.16 -1.42
CA ARG A 281 7.65 -19.33 -2.15
C ARG A 281 7.24 -19.04 -3.61
N LEU A 282 7.37 -17.79 -4.06
CA LEU A 282 7.03 -17.43 -5.44
C LEU A 282 8.09 -18.00 -6.40
N THR A 283 7.65 -18.39 -7.58
CA THR A 283 8.58 -18.71 -8.67
C THR A 283 9.01 -17.40 -9.31
N LEU A 284 10.31 -17.26 -9.61
CA LEU A 284 10.87 -16.01 -10.11
C LEU A 284 11.28 -16.17 -11.58
N GLY A 285 11.02 -15.15 -12.39
CA GLY A 285 11.47 -15.12 -13.78
C GLY A 285 11.89 -13.73 -14.23
N ILE A 286 12.58 -13.67 -15.36
CA ILE A 286 13.15 -12.44 -15.90
C ILE A 286 12.84 -12.33 -17.39
N GLU A 287 12.55 -11.11 -17.84
CA GLU A 287 12.38 -10.82 -19.26
C GLU A 287 13.67 -11.11 -20.05
N ASP A 288 13.56 -11.91 -21.11
CA ASP A 288 14.68 -12.26 -21.98
C ASP A 288 15.08 -11.11 -22.91
N ILE A 289 15.80 -10.14 -22.35
CA ILE A 289 16.40 -9.03 -23.08
C ILE A 289 17.92 -8.97 -22.81
N PRO A 290 18.72 -8.48 -23.78
CA PRO A 290 20.18 -8.37 -23.64
C PRO A 290 20.63 -7.60 -22.39
N TYR A 291 19.84 -6.61 -21.94
CA TYR A 291 20.15 -5.86 -20.72
C TYR A 291 20.05 -6.69 -19.45
N SER A 292 19.01 -7.52 -19.32
CA SER A 292 18.82 -8.40 -18.17
C SER A 292 19.98 -9.39 -18.05
N ARG A 293 20.41 -9.98 -19.17
CA ARG A 293 21.53 -10.94 -19.19
C ARG A 293 22.86 -10.25 -18.88
N ASP A 294 23.15 -9.11 -19.49
CA ASP A 294 24.39 -8.35 -19.24
C ASP A 294 24.48 -7.82 -17.81
N TYR A 295 23.34 -7.54 -17.16
CA TYR A 295 23.31 -7.14 -15.75
C TYR A 295 23.92 -8.21 -14.85
N PHE A 296 23.53 -9.48 -14.97
CA PHE A 296 24.05 -10.56 -14.12
C PHE A 296 25.51 -10.90 -14.36
N VAL A 297 26.03 -10.63 -15.56
CA VAL A 297 27.46 -10.81 -15.87
C VAL A 297 28.34 -9.79 -15.13
N ARG A 298 27.79 -8.62 -14.81
CA ARG A 298 28.56 -7.46 -14.32
C ARG A 298 28.19 -7.01 -12.91
N THR A 299 27.02 -7.40 -12.41
CA THR A 299 26.54 -6.95 -11.11
C THR A 299 27.43 -7.50 -9.99
N THR A 300 27.66 -6.67 -8.98
CA THR A 300 28.36 -7.04 -7.75
C THR A 300 27.41 -7.21 -6.58
N ASP A 301 26.11 -7.01 -6.82
CA ASP A 301 25.08 -7.12 -5.78
C ASP A 301 24.88 -8.58 -5.37
N ALA A 302 25.02 -8.87 -4.07
CA ALA A 302 25.00 -10.23 -3.56
C ALA A 302 23.63 -10.88 -3.74
N ASP A 303 22.54 -10.16 -3.43
CA ASP A 303 21.17 -10.66 -3.56
C ASP A 303 20.83 -10.95 -5.03
N SER A 304 21.20 -10.06 -5.97
CA SER A 304 20.99 -10.28 -7.40
C SER A 304 21.78 -11.48 -7.95
N LEU A 305 23.00 -11.71 -7.47
CA LEU A 305 23.81 -12.87 -7.88
C LEU A 305 23.26 -14.18 -7.30
N GLU A 306 22.81 -14.16 -6.05
CA GLU A 306 22.13 -15.29 -5.40
C GLU A 306 20.84 -15.65 -6.15
N LEU A 307 19.99 -14.65 -6.40
CA LEU A 307 18.77 -14.78 -7.21
C LEU A 307 19.06 -15.47 -8.54
N TYR A 308 20.06 -14.98 -9.29
CA TYR A 308 20.38 -15.50 -10.61
C TYR A 308 20.77 -16.98 -10.57
N ARG A 309 21.65 -17.36 -9.63
CA ARG A 309 22.21 -18.72 -9.53
C ARG A 309 21.28 -19.75 -8.89
N THR A 310 20.28 -19.31 -8.13
CA THR A 310 19.43 -20.20 -7.34
C THR A 310 17.99 -20.27 -7.84
N ARG A 311 17.50 -19.24 -8.53
CA ARG A 311 16.08 -19.15 -8.93
C ARG A 311 15.87 -18.90 -10.42
N ILE A 312 16.88 -18.43 -11.15
CA ILE A 312 16.71 -18.02 -12.56
C ILE A 312 17.39 -19.00 -13.51
N ASP A 313 18.67 -19.28 -13.33
CA ASP A 313 19.48 -20.10 -14.24
C ASP A 313 20.32 -21.06 -13.40
N TYR A 314 19.76 -22.25 -13.15
CA TYR A 314 20.31 -23.20 -12.19
C TYR A 314 20.17 -24.63 -12.69
N TYR A 315 21.07 -25.50 -12.21
CA TYR A 315 20.98 -26.93 -12.47
C TYR A 315 20.04 -27.56 -11.44
N GLU A 316 18.96 -28.16 -11.90
CA GLU A 316 17.99 -28.85 -11.06
C GLU A 316 18.40 -30.33 -10.94
N PRO A 317 18.89 -30.80 -9.77
CA PRO A 317 19.38 -32.16 -9.62
C PRO A 317 18.26 -33.20 -9.74
N SER A 318 17.02 -32.83 -9.42
CA SER A 318 15.88 -33.76 -9.46
C SER A 318 15.46 -34.13 -10.88
N THR A 319 15.58 -33.21 -11.84
CA THR A 319 15.24 -33.43 -13.25
C THR A 319 16.47 -33.71 -14.11
N GLY A 320 17.67 -33.45 -13.58
CA GLY A 320 18.95 -33.60 -14.28
C GLY A 320 19.14 -32.60 -15.43
N ARG A 321 18.38 -31.50 -15.44
CA ARG A 321 18.38 -30.49 -16.51
C ARG A 321 18.74 -29.10 -15.98
N ASN A 322 19.31 -28.27 -16.85
CA ASN A 322 19.46 -26.84 -16.59
C ASN A 322 18.10 -26.17 -16.80
N GLU A 323 17.60 -25.50 -15.77
CA GLU A 323 16.39 -24.69 -15.85
C GLU A 323 16.76 -23.22 -16.04
N SER A 324 16.01 -22.53 -16.91
CA SER A 324 16.24 -21.13 -17.24
C SER A 324 14.91 -20.38 -17.32
N HIS A 325 14.68 -19.46 -16.38
CA HIS A 325 13.44 -18.68 -16.26
C HIS A 325 13.48 -17.35 -17.02
N PHE A 326 14.16 -17.33 -18.17
CA PHE A 326 14.10 -16.22 -19.11
C PHE A 326 12.92 -16.39 -20.06
N LEU A 327 11.96 -15.46 -20.00
CA LEU A 327 10.71 -15.54 -20.73
C LEU A 327 10.43 -14.25 -21.51
N ALA A 328 9.60 -14.34 -22.54
CA ALA A 328 9.06 -13.14 -23.18
C ALA A 328 8.14 -12.38 -22.20
N ALA A 329 8.04 -11.05 -22.38
CA ALA A 329 7.27 -10.21 -21.47
C ALA A 329 5.80 -10.64 -21.31
N ALA A 330 5.16 -11.03 -22.43
CA ALA A 330 3.77 -11.47 -22.44
C ALA A 330 3.57 -12.77 -21.64
N ASP A 331 4.44 -13.76 -21.85
CA ASP A 331 4.35 -15.07 -21.22
C ASP A 331 4.61 -14.97 -19.71
N GLY A 332 5.64 -14.23 -19.31
CA GLY A 332 5.97 -14.01 -17.90
C GLY A 332 4.86 -13.28 -17.14
N LEU A 333 4.23 -12.27 -17.75
CA LEU A 333 3.08 -11.57 -17.15
C LEU A 333 1.82 -12.42 -17.09
N GLN A 334 1.63 -13.35 -18.02
CA GLN A 334 0.54 -14.32 -17.93
C GLN A 334 0.72 -15.24 -16.71
N LEU A 335 1.95 -15.65 -16.39
CA LEU A 335 2.24 -16.42 -15.17
C LEU A 335 1.99 -15.58 -13.90
N VAL A 336 2.35 -14.30 -13.91
CA VAL A 336 2.02 -13.38 -12.80
C VAL A 336 0.52 -13.26 -12.60
N ARG A 337 -0.25 -13.20 -13.70
CA ARG A 337 -1.71 -13.17 -13.65
C ARG A 337 -2.29 -14.42 -12.99
N ASN A 338 -1.78 -15.61 -13.33
CA ASN A 338 -2.20 -16.87 -12.74
C ASN A 338 -1.91 -16.96 -11.23
N GLY A 339 -0.96 -16.15 -10.73
CA GLY A 339 -0.54 -16.11 -9.33
C GLY A 339 0.59 -17.09 -9.01
N GLY A 340 1.26 -16.89 -7.87
CA GLY A 340 2.40 -17.72 -7.46
C GLY A 340 3.71 -17.44 -8.21
N TYR A 341 3.73 -16.42 -9.09
CA TYR A 341 4.87 -16.04 -9.91
C TYR A 341 5.23 -14.58 -9.73
N ALA A 342 6.52 -14.27 -9.74
CA ALA A 342 7.05 -12.91 -9.80
C ALA A 342 7.97 -12.75 -11.01
N PHE A 343 7.72 -11.71 -11.80
CA PHE A 343 8.39 -11.55 -13.08
C PHE A 343 9.05 -10.18 -13.20
N HIS A 344 10.35 -10.18 -13.48
CA HIS A 344 11.14 -8.96 -13.69
C HIS A 344 11.05 -8.51 -15.14
N VAL A 345 10.48 -7.32 -15.36
CA VAL A 345 10.15 -6.83 -16.70
C VAL A 345 10.27 -5.30 -16.77
N ALA A 346 10.56 -4.78 -17.95
CA ALA A 346 10.51 -3.34 -18.21
C ALA A 346 9.09 -2.79 -18.03
N ILE A 347 8.90 -1.79 -17.16
CA ILE A 347 7.57 -1.24 -16.85
C ILE A 347 6.86 -0.69 -18.09
N SER A 348 7.60 -0.12 -19.05
CA SER A 348 7.00 0.41 -20.28
C SER A 348 6.29 -0.68 -21.10
N ALA A 349 6.84 -1.91 -21.12
CA ALA A 349 6.21 -3.06 -21.75
C ALA A 349 5.12 -3.65 -20.84
N ALA A 350 5.42 -3.79 -19.55
CA ALA A 350 4.55 -4.47 -18.60
C ALA A 350 3.20 -3.78 -18.42
N TYR A 351 3.19 -2.47 -18.16
CA TYR A 351 1.95 -1.72 -17.95
C TYR A 351 1.05 -1.75 -19.19
N ARG A 352 1.64 -1.79 -20.39
CA ARG A 352 0.87 -1.92 -21.62
C ARG A 352 0.17 -3.27 -21.71
N ILE A 353 0.86 -4.35 -21.36
CA ILE A 353 0.30 -5.72 -21.38
C ILE A 353 -0.73 -5.89 -20.26
N ILE A 354 -0.40 -5.45 -19.04
CA ILE A 354 -1.26 -5.53 -17.86
C ILE A 354 -2.60 -4.82 -18.13
N ARG A 355 -2.55 -3.58 -18.62
CA ARG A 355 -3.77 -2.81 -18.95
C ARG A 355 -4.68 -3.50 -19.97
N LEU A 356 -4.12 -4.34 -20.85
CA LEU A 356 -4.88 -5.03 -21.89
C LEU A 356 -5.40 -6.40 -21.46
N THR A 357 -4.77 -7.03 -20.46
CA THR A 357 -5.00 -8.45 -20.16
C THR A 357 -5.47 -8.71 -18.74
N PHE A 358 -5.19 -7.83 -17.77
CA PHE A 358 -5.58 -7.96 -16.37
C PHE A 358 -6.89 -7.22 -16.12
N SER A 359 -7.69 -7.74 -15.19
CA SER A 359 -8.85 -7.06 -14.62
C SER A 359 -8.42 -6.04 -13.57
N GLU A 360 -9.27 -5.04 -13.30
CA GLU A 360 -9.02 -4.02 -12.29
C GLU A 360 -8.68 -4.61 -10.91
N ARG A 361 -9.35 -5.70 -10.52
CA ARG A 361 -9.05 -6.39 -9.25
C ARG A 361 -7.67 -7.02 -9.25
N GLU A 362 -7.29 -7.68 -10.33
CA GLU A 362 -5.94 -8.27 -10.45
C GLU A 362 -4.87 -7.17 -10.42
N ILE A 363 -5.13 -6.01 -11.03
CA ILE A 363 -4.24 -4.83 -11.01
C ILE A 363 -4.04 -4.32 -9.57
N CYS A 364 -5.12 -4.18 -8.80
CA CYS A 364 -5.05 -3.74 -7.40
C CYS A 364 -4.27 -4.69 -6.49
N GLU A 365 -4.13 -5.96 -6.88
CA GLU A 365 -3.38 -6.97 -6.13
C GLU A 365 -1.90 -7.05 -6.52
N LEU A 366 -1.47 -6.31 -7.55
CA LEU A 366 -0.08 -6.26 -7.99
C LEU A 366 0.81 -5.51 -7.01
N SER A 367 2.06 -5.94 -6.95
CA SER A 367 3.12 -5.29 -6.18
C SER A 367 4.42 -5.30 -6.97
N GLU A 368 5.22 -4.27 -6.74
CA GLU A 368 6.44 -3.99 -7.49
C GLU A 368 7.65 -3.96 -6.54
N ILE A 369 8.73 -4.60 -6.94
CA ILE A 369 10.03 -4.55 -6.24
C ILE A 369 11.13 -4.27 -7.25
N ASP A 370 11.86 -3.18 -7.05
CA ASP A 370 12.99 -2.82 -7.89
C ASP A 370 14.20 -3.74 -7.63
N MET A 371 14.78 -4.28 -8.70
CA MET A 371 16.05 -5.01 -8.66
C MET A 371 17.22 -4.08 -8.99
N PHE A 372 17.06 -3.23 -10.00
CA PHE A 372 18.11 -2.31 -10.41
C PHE A 372 18.12 -1.07 -9.51
N PRO A 373 19.30 -0.59 -9.09
CA PRO A 373 19.35 0.59 -8.26
C PRO A 373 18.92 1.84 -9.05
N VAL A 374 18.20 2.75 -8.39
CA VAL A 374 17.50 3.90 -9.02
C VAL A 374 18.42 4.75 -9.92
N TRP A 375 19.67 4.98 -9.51
CA TRP A 375 20.65 5.77 -10.27
C TRP A 375 21.07 5.12 -11.59
N SER A 376 20.87 3.81 -11.75
CA SER A 376 21.21 3.07 -12.98
C SER A 376 20.05 2.96 -13.98
N GLN A 377 18.87 3.48 -13.63
CA GLN A 377 17.64 3.38 -14.44
C GLN A 377 17.48 4.54 -15.45
N TRP A 378 18.40 5.50 -15.46
CA TRP A 378 18.32 6.65 -16.36
C TRP A 378 18.82 6.27 -17.76
N MET A 379 17.97 6.54 -18.75
CA MET A 379 18.35 6.45 -20.14
C MET A 379 18.77 7.79 -20.71
N VAL A 380 19.78 7.75 -21.56
CA VAL A 380 20.41 8.92 -22.18
C VAL A 380 20.48 8.72 -23.68
N ALA A 381 20.34 9.82 -24.42
CA ALA A 381 20.72 9.85 -25.82
C ALA A 381 22.25 9.90 -25.94
N ILE A 382 22.76 9.32 -27.02
CA ILE A 382 24.19 9.23 -27.27
C ILE A 382 24.54 9.74 -28.64
N VAL A 383 25.73 10.31 -28.73
CA VAL A 383 26.31 10.81 -29.96
C VAL A 383 27.73 10.30 -30.10
N GLN A 384 28.28 10.41 -31.30
CA GLN A 384 29.68 10.10 -31.55
C GLN A 384 30.59 10.88 -30.57
N LYS A 385 31.68 10.24 -30.11
CA LYS A 385 32.61 10.88 -29.18
C LYS A 385 33.14 12.19 -29.76
N ASN A 386 33.10 13.25 -28.94
CA ASN A 386 33.50 14.61 -29.32
C ASN A 386 32.70 15.19 -30.50
N SER A 387 31.48 14.71 -30.74
CA SER A 387 30.62 15.26 -31.78
C SER A 387 30.21 16.71 -31.46
N PRO A 388 30.23 17.63 -32.45
CA PRO A 388 29.74 18.99 -32.28
C PRO A 388 28.22 19.04 -32.04
N TYR A 389 27.51 17.94 -32.30
CA TYR A 389 26.07 17.85 -32.12
C TYR A 389 25.64 17.59 -30.68
N ARG A 390 26.59 17.27 -29.79
CA ARG A 390 26.30 16.94 -28.40
C ARG A 390 25.50 18.04 -27.71
N ASP A 391 25.98 19.27 -27.79
CA ASP A 391 25.40 20.39 -27.04
C ASP A 391 24.07 20.80 -27.68
N VAL A 392 24.00 20.81 -29.02
CA VAL A 392 22.76 21.09 -29.76
C VAL A 392 21.64 20.11 -29.38
N ILE A 393 21.94 18.82 -29.28
CA ILE A 393 20.96 17.79 -28.87
C ILE A 393 20.68 17.80 -27.36
N THR A 394 21.56 18.40 -26.56
CA THR A 394 21.38 18.50 -25.10
C THR A 394 20.45 19.65 -24.74
N TYR A 395 20.53 20.77 -25.47
CA TYR A 395 19.80 22.01 -25.18
C TYR A 395 18.56 22.25 -26.05
N GLY A 396 18.47 21.60 -27.21
CA GLY A 396 17.27 21.58 -28.05
C GLY A 396 16.29 20.53 -27.61
#